data_AF-A0A442AYD4-F1
#
_entry.id   AF-A0A442AYD4-F1
#
_cell.length_a   1.000
_cell.length_b   1.000
_cell.length_c   1.000
_cell.angle_alpha   90.00
_cell.angle_beta   90.00
_cell.angle_gamma   90.00
#
_symmetry.space_group_name_H-M   'P 1'
#
loop_
_entity.id
_entity.type
_entity.pdbx_description
1 polymer ?
#
loop_
_entity_poly.entity_id
_entity_poly.type
_entity_poly.pdbx_seq_one_letter_code
_entity_poly.pdbx_strand_id
1 'polypeptide(L)'
;QSDVDGERFRALGARPVTVSGNLKVDTNPPPVDERALATMQRQIGDRPTWAAISTHDGEEVVAAEVHASLHRRHHGLLTIIVPRHPDRADALAAQISGMGLTVARRSKGDRISPDTDILLGDTIGDMGLYLRLTEIAFVGRSLTSEGGQNPLEPAMLETAVLAGRNVQNFREAYQRLLDSGGAKLVRDRDMLTGAVNFLLTNEVARHEMIAAGAATVDEMRGALARTLKSLEPYIQPLVVKARLKGANGR
;
A
#
# COMPACT_ATOMS: atom_id res chain seq x y z
N GLN A 1 -8.00 12.57 9.56
CA GLN A 1 -8.48 13.96 9.50
C GLN A 1 -7.38 14.81 10.09
N SER A 2 -6.95 15.83 9.36
CA SER A 2 -5.80 16.67 9.70
C SER A 2 -6.21 17.93 10.45
N ASP A 3 -5.24 18.67 11.00
CA ASP A 3 -5.49 19.98 11.62
C ASP A 3 -6.07 20.98 10.62
N VAL A 4 -5.62 20.91 9.35
CA VAL A 4 -6.15 21.73 8.25
C VAL A 4 -7.63 21.43 7.99
N ASP A 5 -8.04 20.17 8.07
CA ASP A 5 -9.46 19.82 7.97
C ASP A 5 -10.25 20.42 9.15
N GLY A 6 -9.68 20.34 10.36
CA GLY A 6 -10.25 20.97 11.56
C GLY A 6 -10.44 22.48 11.41
N GLU A 7 -9.46 23.20 10.86
CA GLU A 7 -9.57 24.63 10.56
C GLU A 7 -10.68 24.94 9.56
N ARG A 8 -10.78 24.16 8.48
CA ARG A 8 -11.86 24.30 7.49
C ARG A 8 -13.24 24.10 8.12
N PHE A 9 -13.42 23.09 8.97
CA PHE A 9 -14.68 22.88 9.70
C PHE A 9 -15.01 24.04 10.63
N ARG A 10 -14.01 24.59 11.34
CA ARG A 10 -14.21 25.79 12.20
C ARG A 10 -14.61 27.01 11.37
N ALA A 11 -13.99 27.21 10.21
CA ALA A 11 -14.32 28.29 9.28
C ALA A 11 -15.76 28.19 8.75
N LEU A 12 -16.28 26.97 8.59
CA LEU A 12 -17.67 26.69 8.23
C LEU A 12 -18.65 26.82 9.41
N GLY A 13 -18.17 27.17 10.62
CA GLY A 13 -19.01 27.42 11.80
C GLY A 13 -19.23 26.22 12.72
N ALA A 14 -18.61 25.06 12.46
CA ALA A 14 -18.73 23.90 13.35
C ALA A 14 -18.06 24.17 14.71
N ARG A 15 -18.77 23.90 15.82
CA ARG A 15 -18.25 23.98 17.20
C ARG A 15 -18.95 22.96 18.12
N PRO A 16 -18.22 22.20 18.95
CA PRO A 16 -16.76 22.09 19.01
C PRO A 16 -16.18 21.26 17.85
N VAL A 17 -14.91 21.50 17.49
CA VAL A 17 -14.16 20.70 16.49
C VAL A 17 -12.92 20.10 17.14
N THR A 18 -12.88 18.77 17.21
CA THR A 18 -11.75 17.98 17.72
C THR A 18 -11.11 17.20 16.58
N VAL A 19 -9.79 17.31 16.44
CA VAL A 19 -9.00 16.53 15.49
C VAL A 19 -8.39 15.35 16.25
N SER A 20 -8.84 14.14 15.93
CA SER A 20 -8.36 12.92 16.58
C SER A 20 -7.22 12.22 15.81
N GLY A 21 -6.94 12.63 14.59
CA GLY A 21 -5.94 12.04 13.69
C GLY A 21 -6.56 11.18 12.58
N ASN A 22 -5.79 10.24 12.03
CA ASN A 22 -6.23 9.38 10.93
C ASN A 22 -6.46 7.94 11.41
N LEU A 23 -7.72 7.51 11.45
CA LEU A 23 -8.10 6.14 11.85
C LEU A 23 -7.47 5.05 10.97
N LYS A 24 -7.06 5.36 9.74
CA LYS A 24 -6.37 4.41 8.85
C LYS A 24 -5.00 3.97 9.37
N VAL A 25 -4.46 4.64 10.38
CA VAL A 25 -3.19 4.26 11.02
C VAL A 25 -3.41 3.20 12.09
N ASP A 26 -4.57 3.23 12.77
CA ASP A 26 -4.88 2.28 13.85
C ASP A 26 -5.40 0.93 13.35
N THR A 27 -5.42 0.71 12.03
CA THR A 27 -5.79 -0.58 11.46
C THR A 27 -4.70 -1.62 11.72
N ASN A 28 -5.13 -2.87 11.82
CA ASN A 28 -4.21 -4.00 11.74
C ASN A 28 -3.63 -4.10 10.32
N PRO A 29 -2.42 -4.68 10.17
CA PRO A 29 -1.89 -4.99 8.85
C PRO A 29 -2.90 -5.86 8.06
N PRO A 30 -2.97 -5.70 6.72
CA PRO A 30 -3.85 -6.52 5.90
C PRO A 30 -3.66 -8.01 6.17
N PRO A 31 -4.77 -8.78 6.29
CA PRO A 31 -4.69 -10.21 6.56
C PRO A 31 -4.08 -10.96 5.38
N VAL A 32 -3.64 -12.19 5.64
CA VAL A 32 -3.07 -13.08 4.62
C VAL A 32 -3.51 -14.52 4.88
N ASP A 33 -3.74 -15.27 3.81
CA ASP A 33 -3.80 -16.73 3.88
C ASP A 33 -2.38 -17.28 3.92
N GLU A 34 -1.97 -17.76 5.10
CA GLU A 34 -0.62 -18.30 5.35
C GLU A 34 -0.25 -19.47 4.42
N ARG A 35 -1.23 -20.29 3.99
CA ARG A 35 -0.95 -21.41 3.08
C ARG A 35 -0.67 -20.90 1.67
N ALA A 36 -1.42 -19.89 1.23
CA ALA A 36 -1.19 -19.24 -0.05
C ALA A 36 0.16 -18.52 -0.06
N LEU A 37 0.47 -17.77 1.00
CA LEU A 37 1.76 -17.08 1.17
C LEU A 37 2.92 -18.06 1.11
N ALA A 38 2.92 -19.11 1.94
CA ALA A 38 4.00 -20.09 1.96
C ALA A 38 4.17 -20.80 0.61
N THR A 39 3.08 -21.03 -0.12
CA THR A 39 3.13 -21.63 -1.47
C THR A 39 3.78 -20.70 -2.47
N MET A 40 3.39 -19.42 -2.49
CA MET A 40 3.95 -18.45 -3.43
C MET A 40 5.41 -18.11 -3.08
N GLN A 41 5.76 -17.99 -1.80
CA GLN A 41 7.16 -17.84 -1.37
C GLN A 41 8.04 -19.00 -1.87
N ARG A 42 7.56 -20.26 -1.79
CA ARG A 42 8.30 -21.40 -2.35
C ARG A 42 8.44 -21.37 -3.87
N GLN A 43 7.46 -20.81 -4.58
CA GLN A 43 7.53 -20.69 -6.05
C GLN A 43 8.47 -19.56 -6.48
N ILE A 44 8.51 -18.47 -5.73
CA ILE A 44 9.38 -17.32 -5.97
C ILE A 44 10.83 -17.65 -5.59
N GLY A 45 11.04 -18.33 -4.46
CA GLY A 45 12.39 -18.59 -3.92
C GLY A 45 13.11 -17.30 -3.55
N ASP A 46 14.42 -17.25 -3.77
CA ASP A 46 15.28 -16.11 -3.42
C ASP A 46 15.36 -15.05 -4.53
N ARG A 47 14.46 -15.13 -5.52
CA ARG A 47 14.40 -14.21 -6.66
C ARG A 47 14.16 -12.77 -6.17
N PRO A 48 14.86 -11.76 -6.69
CA PRO A 48 14.58 -10.37 -6.37
C PRO A 48 13.13 -10.02 -6.73
N THR A 49 12.39 -9.39 -5.80
CA THR A 49 11.00 -8.99 -6.02
C THR A 49 10.77 -7.51 -5.72
N TRP A 50 9.86 -6.91 -6.48
CA TRP A 50 9.26 -5.61 -6.14
C TRP A 50 7.81 -5.59 -6.61
N ALA A 51 6.99 -4.71 -6.04
CA ALA A 51 5.58 -4.58 -6.39
C ALA A 51 5.23 -3.16 -6.88
N ALA A 52 4.30 -3.08 -7.82
CA ALA A 52 3.52 -1.90 -8.13
C ALA A 52 2.07 -2.17 -7.69
N ILE A 53 1.62 -1.51 -6.63
CA ILE A 53 0.35 -1.82 -5.97
C ILE A 53 -0.68 -0.70 -6.16
N SER A 54 -1.96 -1.08 -6.24
CA SER A 54 -3.07 -0.16 -6.45
C SER A 54 -2.88 0.76 -7.67
N THR A 55 -2.29 0.21 -8.74
CA THR A 55 -1.99 0.93 -9.98
C THR A 55 -3.24 1.34 -10.72
N HIS A 56 -3.14 2.43 -11.49
CA HIS A 56 -4.16 2.93 -12.40
C HIS A 56 -3.62 2.99 -13.83
N ASP A 57 -4.51 3.30 -14.79
CA ASP A 57 -4.18 3.43 -16.21
C ASP A 57 -2.82 4.10 -16.46
N GLY A 58 -1.96 3.37 -17.17
CA GLY A 58 -0.60 3.77 -17.53
C GLY A 58 0.48 3.34 -16.53
N GLU A 59 0.17 3.16 -15.25
CA GLU A 59 1.17 2.75 -14.25
C GLU A 59 1.55 1.27 -14.36
N GLU A 60 0.62 0.41 -14.81
CA GLU A 60 0.93 -1.01 -15.05
C GLU A 60 1.97 -1.19 -16.16
N VAL A 61 1.83 -0.40 -17.22
CA VAL A 61 2.77 -0.39 -18.36
C VAL A 61 4.14 0.13 -17.89
N VAL A 62 4.15 1.23 -17.13
CA VAL A 62 5.38 1.76 -16.53
C VAL A 62 6.08 0.70 -15.67
N ALA A 63 5.34 -0.06 -14.85
CA ALA A 63 5.91 -1.13 -14.04
C ALA A 63 6.49 -2.27 -14.88
N ALA A 64 5.82 -2.66 -15.97
CA ALA A 64 6.35 -3.65 -16.92
C ALA A 64 7.61 -3.14 -17.65
N GLU A 65 7.68 -1.86 -18.01
CA GLU A 65 8.87 -1.24 -18.62
C GLU A 65 10.04 -1.14 -17.64
N VAL A 66 9.76 -0.86 -16.37
CA VAL A 66 10.77 -0.90 -15.28
C VAL A 66 11.31 -2.32 -15.16
N HIS A 67 10.44 -3.34 -15.14
CA HIS A 67 10.86 -4.74 -15.14
C HIS A 67 11.80 -5.03 -16.32
N ALA A 68 11.38 -4.74 -17.55
CA ALA A 68 12.19 -5.00 -18.75
C ALA A 68 13.56 -4.29 -18.71
N SER A 69 13.61 -3.10 -18.11
CA SER A 69 14.86 -2.33 -17.93
C SER A 69 15.81 -2.94 -16.90
N LEU A 70 15.27 -3.65 -15.91
CA LEU A 70 16.01 -4.22 -14.77
C LEU A 70 16.30 -5.71 -14.88
N HIS A 71 15.51 -6.47 -15.66
CA HIS A 71 15.65 -7.92 -15.79
C HIS A 71 17.07 -8.36 -16.20
N ARG A 72 17.75 -7.59 -17.05
CA ARG A 72 19.14 -7.88 -17.45
C ARG A 72 20.18 -7.70 -16.34
N ARG A 73 19.87 -6.90 -15.31
CA ARG A 73 20.76 -6.63 -14.17
C ARG A 73 20.45 -7.51 -12.96
N HIS A 74 19.19 -7.94 -12.86
CA HIS A 74 18.66 -8.72 -11.74
C HIS A 74 18.12 -10.03 -12.29
N HIS A 75 18.99 -11.05 -12.34
CA HIS A 75 18.61 -12.36 -12.86
C HIS A 75 17.45 -12.94 -12.06
N GLY A 76 16.41 -13.37 -12.78
CA GLY A 76 15.19 -13.86 -12.15
C GLY A 76 14.42 -12.77 -11.41
N LEU A 77 14.50 -11.49 -11.77
CA LEU A 77 13.59 -10.47 -11.24
C LEU A 77 12.14 -10.94 -11.42
N LEU A 78 11.31 -10.77 -10.38
CA LEU A 78 9.85 -10.92 -10.47
C LEU A 78 9.20 -9.60 -10.08
N THR A 79 8.25 -9.12 -10.89
CA THR A 79 7.49 -7.91 -10.60
C THR A 79 6.04 -8.24 -10.33
N ILE A 80 5.53 -7.78 -9.19
CA ILE A 80 4.14 -7.97 -8.80
C ILE A 80 3.37 -6.72 -9.22
N ILE A 81 2.34 -6.87 -10.05
CA ILE A 81 1.49 -5.74 -10.49
C ILE A 81 0.08 -5.98 -9.95
N VAL A 82 -0.42 -5.06 -9.13
CA VAL A 82 -1.74 -5.18 -8.49
C VAL A 82 -2.62 -3.99 -8.93
N PRO A 83 -3.40 -4.15 -10.02
CA PRO A 83 -4.28 -3.08 -10.51
C PRO A 83 -5.38 -2.77 -9.50
N ARG A 84 -5.76 -1.49 -9.41
CA ARG A 84 -6.88 -1.07 -8.56
C ARG A 84 -8.22 -1.66 -9.02
N HIS A 85 -8.33 -1.94 -10.31
CA HIS A 85 -9.52 -2.40 -11.00
C HIS A 85 -9.23 -3.76 -11.67
N PRO A 86 -9.51 -4.88 -10.97
CA PRO A 86 -9.19 -6.22 -11.47
C PRO A 86 -9.91 -6.60 -12.78
N ASP A 87 -11.00 -5.93 -13.13
CA ASP A 87 -11.72 -6.09 -14.39
C ASP A 87 -10.84 -5.80 -15.63
N ARG A 88 -9.75 -5.04 -15.47
CA ARG A 88 -8.77 -4.76 -16.52
C ARG A 88 -7.73 -5.88 -16.72
N ALA A 89 -7.75 -6.95 -15.91
CA ALA A 89 -6.68 -7.93 -15.85
C ALA A 89 -6.46 -8.69 -17.18
N ASP A 90 -7.51 -9.02 -17.92
CA ASP A 90 -7.38 -9.71 -19.21
C ASP A 90 -6.63 -8.84 -20.23
N ALA A 91 -7.01 -7.55 -20.32
CA ALA A 91 -6.37 -6.60 -21.21
C ALA A 91 -4.92 -6.32 -20.79
N LEU A 92 -4.67 -6.17 -19.48
CA LEU A 92 -3.32 -5.96 -18.93
C LEU A 92 -2.41 -7.16 -19.18
N ALA A 93 -2.89 -8.39 -18.96
CA ALA A 93 -2.11 -9.59 -19.23
C ALA A 93 -1.73 -9.68 -20.71
N ALA A 94 -2.68 -9.45 -21.63
CA ALA A 94 -2.42 -9.44 -23.06
C ALA A 94 -1.41 -8.34 -23.46
N GLN A 95 -1.55 -7.13 -22.91
CA GLN A 95 -0.64 -6.02 -23.19
C GLN A 95 0.78 -6.31 -22.71
N ILE A 96 0.93 -6.80 -21.49
CA ILE A 96 2.24 -7.13 -20.88
C ILE A 96 2.90 -8.29 -21.63
N SER A 97 2.14 -9.33 -22.00
CA SER A 97 2.66 -10.41 -22.84
C SER A 97 3.05 -9.94 -24.25
N GLY A 98 2.35 -8.95 -24.80
CA GLY A 98 2.74 -8.28 -26.05
C GLY A 98 4.09 -7.55 -25.97
N MET A 99 4.58 -7.24 -24.77
CA MET A 99 5.93 -6.71 -24.52
C MET A 99 7.00 -7.81 -24.45
N GLY A 100 6.63 -9.08 -24.64
CA GLY A 100 7.52 -10.24 -24.54
C GLY A 100 7.76 -10.74 -23.11
N LEU A 101 6.92 -10.34 -22.16
CA LEU A 101 7.03 -10.73 -20.75
C LEU A 101 6.09 -11.90 -20.42
N THR A 102 6.57 -12.85 -19.61
CA THR A 102 5.77 -13.98 -19.14
C THR A 102 4.93 -13.57 -17.93
N VAL A 103 3.61 -13.73 -18.02
CA VAL A 103 2.66 -13.30 -16.99
C VAL A 103 2.00 -14.51 -16.33
N ALA A 104 2.06 -14.58 -15.00
CA ALA A 104 1.22 -15.47 -14.19
C ALA A 104 0.11 -14.66 -13.52
N ARG A 105 -1.13 -15.17 -13.52
CA ARG A 105 -2.28 -14.49 -12.92
C ARG A 105 -2.75 -15.16 -11.65
N ARG A 106 -2.96 -14.36 -10.60
CA ARG A 106 -3.45 -14.87 -9.31
C ARG A 106 -4.84 -15.48 -9.45
N SER A 107 -5.76 -14.83 -10.14
CA SER A 107 -7.16 -15.26 -10.29
C SER A 107 -7.32 -16.59 -11.05
N LYS A 108 -6.33 -16.95 -11.87
CA LYS A 108 -6.31 -18.20 -12.65
C LYS A 108 -5.63 -19.36 -11.90
N GLY A 109 -4.99 -19.06 -10.76
CA GLY A 109 -4.20 -20.06 -10.03
C GLY A 109 -2.93 -20.46 -10.79
N ASP A 110 -2.42 -19.57 -11.65
CA ASP A 110 -1.21 -19.84 -12.42
C ASP A 110 -0.03 -20.06 -11.48
N ARG A 111 0.83 -21.02 -11.81
CA ARG A 111 2.06 -21.28 -11.08
C ARG A 111 3.11 -20.24 -11.48
N ILE A 112 3.76 -19.63 -10.50
CA ILE A 112 4.96 -18.82 -10.74
C ILE A 112 6.11 -19.79 -11.07
N SER A 113 6.54 -19.79 -12.32
CA SER A 113 7.70 -20.55 -12.81
C SER A 113 8.98 -19.70 -12.75
N PRO A 114 10.17 -20.31 -12.90
CA PRO A 114 11.43 -19.57 -13.01
C PRO A 114 11.42 -18.51 -14.14
N ASP A 115 10.67 -18.76 -15.22
CA ASP A 115 10.56 -17.87 -16.37
C ASP A 115 9.44 -16.82 -16.24
N THR A 116 8.67 -16.84 -15.14
CA THR A 116 7.62 -15.84 -14.90
C THR A 116 8.27 -14.49 -14.59
N ASP A 117 7.96 -13.48 -15.37
CA ASP A 117 8.45 -12.10 -15.20
C ASP A 117 7.51 -11.28 -14.32
N ILE A 118 6.20 -11.42 -14.57
CA ILE A 118 5.16 -10.63 -13.94
C ILE A 118 4.16 -11.54 -13.22
N LEU A 119 3.94 -11.27 -11.93
CA LEU A 119 2.77 -11.76 -11.20
C LEU A 119 1.69 -10.68 -11.24
N LEU A 120 0.61 -10.95 -11.97
CA LEU A 120 -0.56 -10.06 -12.00
C LEU A 120 -1.50 -10.42 -10.85
N GLY A 121 -1.58 -9.52 -9.86
CA GLY A 121 -2.44 -9.62 -8.70
C GLY A 121 -3.86 -9.13 -8.98
N ASP A 122 -4.64 -9.93 -9.68
CA ASP A 122 -5.99 -9.60 -10.16
C ASP A 122 -7.12 -10.15 -9.26
N THR A 123 -6.89 -10.14 -7.94
CA THR A 123 -7.86 -10.57 -6.92
C THR A 123 -8.09 -9.47 -5.88
N ILE A 124 -9.30 -9.41 -5.33
CA ILE A 124 -9.67 -8.43 -4.30
C ILE A 124 -9.37 -9.02 -2.91
N GLY A 125 -8.80 -8.21 -2.03
CA GLY A 125 -8.55 -8.59 -0.63
C GLY A 125 -7.19 -9.24 -0.36
N ASP A 126 -6.40 -9.51 -1.40
CA ASP A 126 -5.10 -10.18 -1.30
C ASP A 126 -3.90 -9.21 -1.11
N MET A 127 -4.12 -7.94 -0.76
CA MET A 127 -3.03 -6.97 -0.61
C MET A 127 -1.99 -7.40 0.43
N GLY A 128 -2.44 -8.01 1.53
CA GLY A 128 -1.55 -8.55 2.57
C GLY A 128 -0.68 -9.71 2.10
N LEU A 129 -1.10 -10.44 1.07
CA LEU A 129 -0.30 -11.45 0.40
C LEU A 129 0.80 -10.78 -0.43
N TYR A 130 0.45 -9.87 -1.34
CA TYR A 130 1.42 -9.23 -2.24
C TYR A 130 2.51 -8.47 -1.50
N LEU A 131 2.13 -7.73 -0.44
CA LEU A 131 3.07 -6.97 0.39
C LEU A 131 4.01 -7.85 1.22
N ARG A 132 3.67 -9.12 1.46
CA ARG A 132 4.57 -10.09 2.14
C ARG A 132 5.42 -10.91 1.17
N LEU A 133 5.23 -10.72 -0.13
CA LEU A 133 6.06 -11.33 -1.18
C LEU A 133 7.20 -10.39 -1.63
N THR A 134 7.28 -9.18 -1.08
CA THR A 134 8.30 -8.20 -1.44
C THR A 134 8.61 -7.23 -0.32
N GLU A 135 9.81 -6.66 -0.36
CA GLU A 135 10.26 -5.59 0.54
C GLU A 135 10.22 -4.21 -0.14
N ILE A 136 9.82 -4.11 -1.41
CA ILE A 136 9.81 -2.84 -2.17
C ILE A 136 8.48 -2.68 -2.88
N ALA A 137 7.76 -1.59 -2.62
CA ALA A 137 6.50 -1.31 -3.30
C ALA A 137 6.39 0.13 -3.80
N PHE A 138 6.04 0.27 -5.08
CA PHE A 138 5.49 1.49 -5.65
C PHE A 138 3.98 1.54 -5.42
N VAL A 139 3.51 2.61 -4.78
CA VAL A 139 2.09 2.84 -4.49
C VAL A 139 1.48 3.69 -5.59
N GLY A 140 0.55 3.12 -6.34
CA GLY A 140 -0.06 3.71 -7.53
C GLY A 140 -1.09 4.82 -7.29
N ARG A 141 -1.77 5.21 -8.38
CA ARG A 141 -2.56 6.43 -8.54
C ARG A 141 -1.75 7.70 -8.26
N SER A 142 -0.43 7.61 -8.40
CA SER A 142 0.49 8.62 -7.90
C SER A 142 1.41 9.16 -9.00
N LEU A 143 1.59 8.42 -10.09
CA LEU A 143 2.43 8.83 -11.22
C LEU A 143 1.62 9.40 -12.38
N THR A 144 0.56 8.72 -12.81
CA THR A 144 -0.23 9.12 -14.01
C THR A 144 -1.56 9.79 -13.65
N SER A 145 -2.04 9.59 -12.43
CA SER A 145 -3.35 10.08 -11.95
C SER A 145 -3.19 10.98 -10.73
N GLU A 146 -4.30 11.52 -10.23
CA GLU A 146 -4.34 12.37 -9.04
C GLU A 146 -4.92 11.65 -7.81
N GLY A 147 -4.40 12.01 -6.63
CA GLY A 147 -4.92 11.60 -5.33
C GLY A 147 -4.03 10.61 -4.59
N GLY A 148 -3.38 9.67 -5.26
CA GLY A 148 -2.55 8.65 -4.62
C GLY A 148 -3.36 7.60 -3.84
N GLN A 149 -2.64 6.61 -3.30
CA GLN A 149 -3.19 5.50 -2.51
C GLN A 149 -2.53 5.41 -1.13
N ASN A 150 -3.04 4.51 -0.28
CA ASN A 150 -2.62 4.41 1.12
C ASN A 150 -1.19 3.88 1.26
N PRO A 151 -0.22 4.67 1.77
CA PRO A 151 1.15 4.20 1.98
C PRO A 151 1.34 3.45 3.30
N LEU A 152 0.34 3.44 4.18
CA LEU A 152 0.48 2.89 5.52
C LEU A 152 0.51 1.35 5.53
N GLU A 153 -0.25 0.71 4.64
CA GLU A 153 -0.26 -0.76 4.51
C GLU A 153 1.11 -1.35 4.16
N PRO A 154 1.84 -0.88 3.14
CA PRO A 154 3.20 -1.34 2.88
C PRO A 154 4.16 -0.99 4.03
N ALA A 155 4.08 0.20 4.60
CA ALA A 155 4.94 0.59 5.71
C ALA A 155 4.72 -0.29 6.98
N MET A 156 3.50 -0.80 7.20
CA MET A 156 3.21 -1.77 8.27
C MET A 156 3.76 -3.18 7.99
N LEU A 157 4.02 -3.52 6.73
CA LEU A 157 4.41 -4.86 6.28
C LEU A 157 5.84 -4.89 5.78
N GLU A 158 6.72 -4.18 6.49
CA GLU A 158 8.17 -4.21 6.25
C GLU A 158 8.56 -3.91 4.78
N THR A 159 7.81 -3.00 4.14
CA THR A 159 7.99 -2.68 2.72
C THR A 159 8.46 -1.24 2.55
N ALA A 160 9.58 -1.04 1.84
CA ALA A 160 10.09 0.26 1.42
C ALA A 160 9.11 0.92 0.43
N VAL A 161 8.67 2.13 0.73
CA VAL A 161 7.58 2.81 0.00
C VAL A 161 8.11 3.76 -1.06
N LEU A 162 7.78 3.49 -2.33
CA LEU A 162 7.94 4.41 -3.45
C LEU A 162 6.56 4.95 -3.87
N ALA A 163 6.49 6.20 -4.32
CA ALA A 163 5.27 6.75 -4.90
C ALA A 163 5.58 7.86 -5.92
N GLY A 164 4.65 8.12 -6.84
CA GLY A 164 4.70 9.29 -7.68
C GLY A 164 4.39 10.58 -6.91
N ARG A 165 4.41 11.74 -7.58
CA ARG A 165 4.22 13.04 -6.92
C ARG A 165 2.77 13.34 -6.52
N ASN A 166 1.80 12.61 -7.07
CA ASN A 166 0.39 12.87 -6.88
C ASN A 166 -0.16 12.10 -5.68
N VAL A 167 0.10 12.59 -4.47
CA VAL A 167 -0.25 11.92 -3.20
C VAL A 167 -1.29 12.68 -2.36
N GLN A 168 -2.12 13.51 -3.00
CA GLN A 168 -2.95 14.52 -2.35
C GLN A 168 -3.93 13.94 -1.30
N ASN A 169 -4.52 12.76 -1.53
CA ASN A 169 -5.47 12.12 -0.61
C ASN A 169 -4.80 11.57 0.66
N PHE A 170 -3.48 11.38 0.63
CA PHE A 170 -2.68 10.82 1.72
C PHE A 170 -1.51 11.74 2.10
N ARG A 171 -1.63 13.05 1.79
CA ARG A 171 -0.54 14.04 1.93
C ARG A 171 0.12 13.99 3.31
N GLU A 172 -0.66 13.96 4.38
CA GLU A 172 -0.14 13.92 5.75
C GLU A 172 0.68 12.66 6.03
N ALA A 173 0.18 11.49 5.59
CA ALA A 173 0.89 10.22 5.76
C ALA A 173 2.19 10.18 4.96
N TYR A 174 2.13 10.59 3.69
CA TYR A 174 3.33 10.69 2.86
C TYR A 174 4.33 11.72 3.40
N GLN A 175 3.87 12.87 3.90
CA GLN A 175 4.77 13.88 4.46
C GLN A 175 5.57 13.29 5.64
N ARG A 176 4.90 12.63 6.59
CA ARG A 176 5.59 12.00 7.73
C ARG A 176 6.56 10.91 7.29
N LEU A 177 6.17 10.06 6.34
CA LEU A 177 7.06 9.02 5.80
C LEU A 177 8.24 9.60 5.02
N LEU A 178 8.07 10.72 4.32
CA LEU A 178 9.16 11.39 3.62
C LEU A 178 10.13 12.03 4.60
N ASP A 179 9.61 12.68 5.64
CA ASP A 179 10.41 13.35 6.68
C ASP A 179 11.27 12.37 7.48
N SER A 180 10.77 11.15 7.73
CA SER A 180 11.50 10.09 8.42
C SER A 180 12.41 9.26 7.51
N GLY A 181 12.29 9.41 6.18
CA GLY A 181 12.97 8.55 5.21
C GLY A 181 12.28 7.20 4.96
N GLY A 182 11.10 6.97 5.51
CA GLY A 182 10.26 5.78 5.28
C GLY A 182 9.57 5.70 3.92
N ALA A 183 9.63 6.76 3.10
CA ALA A 183 9.15 6.76 1.72
C ALA A 183 10.03 7.62 0.80
N LYS A 184 9.90 7.41 -0.52
CA LYS A 184 10.54 8.25 -1.53
C LYS A 184 9.60 8.56 -2.70
N LEU A 185 9.61 9.82 -3.13
CA LEU A 185 8.88 10.24 -4.33
C LEU A 185 9.70 10.05 -5.60
N VAL A 186 9.04 9.60 -6.66
CA VAL A 186 9.56 9.51 -8.03
C VAL A 186 8.70 10.37 -8.96
N ARG A 187 9.30 10.93 -10.01
CA ARG A 187 8.57 11.83 -10.93
C ARG A 187 8.19 11.16 -12.25
N ASP A 188 8.88 10.09 -12.62
CA ASP A 188 8.79 9.42 -13.91
C ASP A 188 9.28 7.97 -13.81
N ARG A 189 9.12 7.23 -14.92
CA ARG A 189 9.58 5.85 -15.09
C ARG A 189 11.08 5.68 -14.84
N ASP A 190 11.91 6.66 -15.22
CA ASP A 190 13.37 6.57 -15.09
C ASP A 190 13.81 6.67 -13.64
N MET A 191 13.23 7.61 -12.88
CA MET A 191 13.41 7.69 -11.44
C MET A 191 12.88 6.45 -10.72
N LEU A 192 11.73 5.90 -11.14
CA LEU A 192 11.22 4.66 -10.58
C LEU A 192 12.19 3.51 -10.83
N THR A 193 12.68 3.35 -12.06
CA THR A 193 13.69 2.37 -12.43
C THR A 193 14.94 2.48 -11.56
N GLY A 194 15.47 3.71 -11.40
CA GLY A 194 16.64 3.96 -10.56
C GLY A 194 16.40 3.68 -9.08
N ALA A 195 15.23 4.04 -8.55
CA ALA A 195 14.87 3.81 -7.15
C ALA A 195 14.72 2.31 -6.84
N VAL A 196 14.00 1.56 -7.69
CA VAL A 196 13.86 0.11 -7.54
C VAL A 196 15.23 -0.57 -7.65
N ASN A 197 16.04 -0.21 -8.64
CA ASN A 197 17.40 -0.76 -8.77
C ASN A 197 18.24 -0.49 -7.52
N PHE A 198 18.23 0.75 -7.03
CA PHE A 198 18.98 1.12 -5.84
C PHE A 198 18.60 0.26 -4.63
N LEU A 199 17.30 0.11 -4.35
CA LEU A 199 16.80 -0.69 -3.23
C LEU A 199 17.05 -2.19 -3.39
N LEU A 200 17.00 -2.72 -4.63
CA LEU A 200 17.37 -4.11 -4.91
C LEU A 200 18.86 -4.37 -4.63
N THR A 201 19.74 -3.42 -4.95
CA THR A 201 21.21 -3.58 -4.78
C THR A 201 21.76 -3.12 -3.43
N ASN A 202 20.98 -2.38 -2.64
CA ASN A 202 21.44 -1.78 -1.39
C ASN A 202 20.51 -2.19 -0.24
N GLU A 203 20.83 -3.35 0.33
CA GLU A 203 20.08 -3.95 1.44
C GLU A 203 20.03 -3.04 2.67
N VAL A 204 21.14 -2.38 3.02
CA VAL A 204 21.20 -1.45 4.16
C VAL A 204 20.20 -0.31 3.97
N ALA A 205 20.26 0.38 2.83
CA ALA A 205 19.35 1.48 2.55
C ALA A 205 17.88 1.03 2.47
N ARG A 206 17.63 -0.19 1.98
CA ARG A 206 16.28 -0.78 1.94
C ARG A 206 15.75 -1.02 3.36
N HIS A 207 16.53 -1.68 4.23
CA HIS A 207 16.12 -1.94 5.60
C HIS A 207 16.02 -0.67 6.46
N GLU A 208 16.86 0.34 6.23
CA GLU A 208 16.73 1.65 6.86
C GLU A 208 15.40 2.33 6.50
N MET A 209 15.03 2.33 5.21
CA MET A 209 13.73 2.87 4.75
C MET A 209 12.56 2.08 5.34
N ILE A 210 12.66 0.75 5.40
CA ILE A 210 11.64 -0.11 6.01
C ILE A 210 11.46 0.21 7.50
N ALA A 211 12.56 0.27 8.26
CA ALA A 211 12.53 0.56 9.69
C ALA A 211 11.95 1.95 9.97
N ALA A 212 12.34 2.95 9.19
CA ALA A 212 11.79 4.30 9.29
C ALA A 212 10.29 4.33 8.99
N GLY A 213 9.84 3.60 7.97
CA GLY A 213 8.42 3.46 7.64
C GLY A 213 7.61 2.84 8.78
N ALA A 214 8.07 1.72 9.33
CA ALA A 214 7.41 1.03 10.43
C ALA A 214 7.33 1.90 11.70
N ALA A 215 8.44 2.56 12.08
CA ALA A 215 8.48 3.47 13.22
C ALA A 215 7.50 4.66 13.04
N THR A 216 7.47 5.25 11.85
CA THR A 216 6.56 6.36 11.53
C THR A 216 5.09 5.94 11.69
N VAL A 217 4.73 4.74 11.22
CA VAL A 217 3.37 4.23 11.38
C VAL A 217 3.04 4.05 12.86
N ASP A 218 3.95 3.51 13.67
CA ASP A 218 3.73 3.31 15.10
C ASP A 218 3.52 4.64 15.83
N GLU A 219 4.33 5.66 15.54
CA GLU A 219 4.18 7.02 16.09
C GLU A 219 2.85 7.69 15.73
N MET A 220 2.31 7.37 14.55
CA MET A 220 1.04 7.93 14.09
C MET A 220 -0.20 7.30 14.76
N ARG A 221 -0.04 6.18 15.50
CA ARG A 221 -1.15 5.45 16.14
C ARG A 221 -1.82 6.27 17.27
N GLY A 222 -2.93 5.73 17.77
CA GLY A 222 -3.72 6.28 18.86
C GLY A 222 -4.86 7.22 18.41
N ALA A 223 -5.11 7.37 17.11
CA ALA A 223 -6.21 8.18 16.61
C ALA A 223 -7.57 7.57 16.99
N LEU A 224 -7.69 6.25 17.02
CA LEU A 224 -8.88 5.53 17.48
C LEU A 224 -9.18 5.83 18.93
N ALA A 225 -8.19 5.72 19.82
CA ALA A 225 -8.36 6.01 21.24
C ALA A 225 -8.79 7.47 21.47
N ARG A 226 -8.16 8.43 20.77
CA ARG A 226 -8.54 9.86 20.83
C ARG A 226 -9.96 10.10 20.29
N THR A 227 -10.34 9.39 19.22
CA THR A 227 -11.69 9.47 18.63
C THR A 227 -12.73 8.94 19.61
N LEU A 228 -12.53 7.75 20.17
CA LEU A 228 -13.44 7.15 21.15
C LEU A 228 -13.60 8.04 22.38
N LYS A 229 -12.49 8.56 22.92
CA LYS A 229 -12.51 9.52 24.04
C LYS A 229 -13.33 10.78 23.73
N SER A 230 -13.28 11.27 22.50
CA SER A 230 -14.04 12.44 22.06
C SER A 230 -15.54 12.15 21.89
N LEU A 231 -15.89 10.90 21.55
CA LEU A 231 -17.27 10.44 21.41
C LEU A 231 -17.89 9.96 22.73
N GLU A 232 -17.08 9.64 23.73
CA GLU A 232 -17.48 9.14 25.06
C GLU A 232 -18.66 9.91 25.67
N PRO A 233 -18.68 11.27 25.69
CA PRO A 233 -19.79 12.03 26.29
C PRO A 233 -21.13 11.83 25.58
N TYR A 234 -21.12 11.43 24.31
CA TYR A 234 -22.31 11.21 23.50
C TYR A 234 -22.76 9.74 23.50
N ILE A 235 -21.81 8.80 23.63
CA ILE A 235 -22.08 7.36 23.62
C ILE A 235 -22.54 6.87 25.01
N GLN A 236 -21.90 7.31 26.09
CA GLN A 236 -22.20 6.86 27.46
C GLN A 236 -23.69 6.97 27.83
N PRO A 237 -24.38 8.11 27.57
CA PRO A 237 -25.81 8.23 27.89
C PRO A 237 -26.69 7.21 27.13
N LEU A 238 -26.33 6.90 25.88
CA LEU A 238 -27.05 5.92 25.05
C LEU A 238 -26.88 4.50 25.58
N VAL A 239 -25.66 4.14 25.99
CA VAL A 239 -25.35 2.83 26.58
C VAL A 239 -26.10 2.64 27.90
N VAL A 240 -26.10 3.65 28.76
CA VAL A 240 -26.85 3.62 30.04
C VAL A 240 -28.35 3.46 29.77
N LYS A 241 -28.93 4.23 28.85
CA LYS A 241 -30.35 4.15 28.48
C LYS A 241 -30.73 2.77 27.91
N ALA A 242 -29.87 2.17 27.09
CA ALA A 242 -30.10 0.83 26.54
C ALA A 242 -30.08 -0.25 27.64
N ARG A 243 -29.12 -0.18 28.57
CA ARG A 243 -29.03 -1.10 29.71
C ARG A 243 -30.22 -1.01 30.65
N LEU A 244 -30.67 0.21 30.97
CA LEU A 244 -31.87 0.42 31.80
C LEU A 244 -33.15 -0.12 31.15
N LYS A 245 -33.30 0.02 29.82
CA LYS A 245 -34.44 -0.57 29.10
C LYS A 245 -34.40 -2.10 29.05
N GLY A 246 -33.22 -2.71 28.96
CA GLY A 246 -33.08 -4.17 29.02
C GLY A 246 -33.29 -4.76 30.42
N ALA A 247 -32.99 -4.00 31.47
CA ALA A 247 -33.20 -4.41 32.87
C ALA A 247 -34.68 -4.35 33.30
N ASN A 248 -35.46 -3.40 32.76
CA ASN A 248 -36.90 -3.26 33.04
C ASN A 248 -37.80 -4.14 32.15
N GLY A 249 -37.23 -4.99 31.29
CA GLY A 249 -37.94 -5.88 30.37
C GLY A 249 -37.90 -7.37 30.75
N ARG A 250 -37.53 -7.69 31.99
CA ARG A 250 -37.59 -9.03 32.58
C ARG A 250 -38.54 -9.04 33.77
#